data_AF-A0A931W2S0-F1
#
_entry.id   AF-A0A931W2S0-F1
#
_cell.length_a   1.000
_cell.length_b   1.000
_cell.length_c   1.000
_cell.angle_alpha   90.00
_cell.angle_beta   90.00
_cell.angle_gamma   90.00
#
_symmetry.space_group_name_H-M   'P 1'
#
loop_
_entity.id
_entity.type
_entity.pdbx_description
1 polymer ?
#
loop_
_entity_poly.entity_id
_entity_poly.type
_entity_poly.pdbx_seq_one_letter_code
_entity_poly.pdbx_strand_id
1 'polypeptide(L)'
;MESVAGGAKVKVREWADSHKHAVLYDEPESTFLDVASGKLVKVTWRDLTAVEEKIHPETNNPYIVLLFENGNQLALVDPGGIAFAPSTENTGPRQNLPPVVCLRDFFTLKGRVDHYLYDHPDEPLPRECLDLVMICIATLDGARKVGFDVGDLEGELEKSLDEIERRKS
;
A
#
# COMPACT_ATOMS: atom_id res chain seq x y z
N MET A 1 4.87 25.21 23.32
CA MET A 1 4.35 24.76 22.02
C MET A 1 4.80 23.33 21.85
N GLU A 2 3.87 22.40 21.89
CA GLU A 2 4.13 21.02 21.49
C GLU A 2 4.44 21.03 20.00
N SER A 3 5.53 20.38 19.56
CA SER A 3 5.81 20.27 18.13
C SER A 3 4.72 19.43 17.47
N VAL A 4 4.38 19.72 16.22
CA VAL A 4 3.43 18.91 15.43
C VAL A 4 3.80 17.43 15.51
N ALA A 5 5.09 17.12 15.43
CA ALA A 5 5.64 15.78 15.59
C ALA A 5 5.40 15.14 16.97
N GLY A 6 5.41 15.91 18.06
CA GLY A 6 5.17 15.41 19.42
C GLY A 6 3.75 14.89 19.59
N GLY A 7 2.75 15.73 19.29
CA GLY A 7 1.34 15.34 19.37
C GLY A 7 0.97 14.25 18.34
N ALA A 8 1.60 14.28 17.16
CA ALA A 8 1.45 13.26 16.14
C ALA A 8 1.87 11.86 16.63
N LYS A 9 3.04 11.75 17.27
CA LYS A 9 3.55 10.49 17.80
C LYS A 9 2.62 9.87 18.84
N VAL A 10 2.03 10.70 19.71
CA VAL A 10 1.06 10.22 20.72
C VAL A 10 -0.16 9.63 20.04
N LYS A 11 -0.79 10.35 19.10
CA LYS A 11 -1.97 9.85 18.36
C LYS A 11 -1.69 8.56 17.61
N VAL A 12 -0.56 8.51 16.91
CA VAL A 12 -0.14 7.33 16.15
C VAL A 12 0.10 6.15 17.08
N ARG A 13 0.73 6.36 18.23
CA ARG A 13 0.94 5.31 19.23
C ARG A 13 -0.39 4.78 19.76
N GLU A 14 -1.30 5.65 20.17
CA GLU A 14 -2.62 5.27 20.69
C GLU A 14 -3.45 4.48 19.67
N TRP A 15 -3.43 4.94 18.41
CA TRP A 15 -4.11 4.23 17.33
C TRP A 15 -3.44 2.87 17.04
N ALA A 16 -2.12 2.81 16.90
CA ALA A 16 -1.42 1.56 16.63
C ALA A 16 -1.57 0.55 17.78
N ASP A 17 -1.62 1.01 19.03
CA ASP A 17 -1.86 0.15 20.19
C ASP A 17 -3.27 -0.48 20.18
N SER A 18 -4.25 0.22 19.62
CA SER A 18 -5.62 -0.26 19.47
C SER A 18 -5.82 -1.13 18.21
N HIS A 19 -4.90 -1.05 17.24
CA HIS A 19 -5.00 -1.71 15.93
C HIS A 19 -3.75 -2.52 15.58
N LYS A 20 -3.21 -3.28 16.55
CA LYS A 20 -1.97 -4.06 16.40
C LYS A 20 -2.01 -5.13 15.31
N HIS A 21 -3.20 -5.52 14.87
CA HIS A 21 -3.39 -6.44 13.75
C HIS A 21 -3.25 -5.77 12.38
N ALA A 22 -3.28 -4.43 12.32
CA ALA A 22 -3.13 -3.67 11.08
C ALA A 22 -1.72 -3.07 10.97
N VAL A 23 -1.26 -2.37 12.02
CA VAL A 23 0.05 -1.69 12.04
C VAL A 23 0.70 -1.84 13.41
N LEU A 24 1.99 -2.21 13.43
CA LEU A 24 2.82 -2.07 14.62
C LEU A 24 3.72 -0.84 14.48
N TYR A 25 3.88 -0.07 15.55
CA TYR A 25 4.74 1.11 15.57
C TYR A 25 5.91 0.92 16.53
N ASP A 26 7.12 0.94 15.99
CA ASP A 26 8.37 1.06 16.73
C ASP A 26 8.74 2.56 16.83
N GLU A 27 8.42 3.16 17.97
CA GLU A 27 8.70 4.58 18.20
C GLU A 27 10.19 4.93 18.30
N PRO A 28 11.04 4.17 19.02
CA PRO A 28 12.49 4.37 19.01
C PRO A 28 13.09 4.45 17.61
N GLU A 29 12.73 3.51 16.74
CA GLU A 29 13.26 3.45 15.37
C GLU A 29 12.43 4.28 14.38
N SER A 30 11.33 4.87 14.84
CA SER A 30 10.37 5.63 14.02
C SER A 30 9.92 4.85 12.79
N THR A 31 9.55 3.59 12.99
CA THR A 31 9.24 2.64 11.91
C THR A 31 7.86 2.02 12.12
N PHE A 32 7.09 1.93 11.04
CA PHE A 32 5.85 1.16 11.02
C PHE A 32 6.09 -0.20 10.37
N LEU A 33 5.50 -1.25 10.93
CA LEU A 33 5.32 -2.54 10.28
C LEU A 33 3.89 -2.66 9.79
N ASP A 34 3.72 -2.82 8.48
CA ASP A 34 2.45 -3.22 7.87
C ASP A 34 2.25 -4.72 8.12
N VAL A 35 1.26 -5.08 8.95
CA VAL A 35 1.10 -6.47 9.41
C VAL A 35 0.67 -7.40 8.29
N ALA A 36 -0.12 -6.91 7.33
CA ALA A 36 -0.60 -7.72 6.22
C ALA A 36 0.52 -8.16 5.27
N SER A 37 1.53 -7.31 5.07
CA SER A 37 2.66 -7.57 4.18
C SER A 37 3.95 -7.99 4.88
N GLY A 38 4.06 -7.73 6.19
CA GLY A 38 5.32 -7.85 6.92
C GLY A 38 6.37 -6.80 6.52
N LYS A 39 6.00 -5.78 5.75
CA LYS A 39 6.92 -4.75 5.27
C LYS A 39 7.04 -3.60 6.24
N LEU A 40 8.26 -3.05 6.31
CA LEU A 40 8.59 -1.90 7.15
C LEU A 40 8.62 -0.62 6.31
N VAL A 41 8.16 0.48 6.91
CA VAL A 41 8.33 1.83 6.37
C VAL A 41 8.80 2.78 7.46
N LYS A 42 9.83 3.58 7.17
CA LYS A 42 10.36 4.56 8.11
C LYS A 42 9.59 5.86 8.02
N VAL A 43 9.28 6.43 9.18
CA VAL A 43 8.56 7.70 9.31
C VAL A 43 9.55 8.82 9.60
N THR A 44 9.68 9.76 8.67
CA THR A 44 10.51 10.95 8.88
C THR A 44 9.70 12.02 9.58
N TRP A 45 9.59 11.92 10.92
CA TRP A 45 8.83 12.88 11.74
C TRP A 45 9.24 14.34 11.59
N ARG A 46 10.45 14.62 11.10
CA ARG A 46 10.93 15.98 10.82
C ARG A 46 10.21 16.63 9.64
N ASP A 47 9.77 15.82 8.68
CA ASP A 47 9.14 16.27 7.44
C ASP A 47 7.61 16.25 7.56
N LEU A 48 7.08 15.94 8.76
CA LEU A 48 5.65 15.85 9.00
C LEU A 48 5.05 17.25 9.17
N THR A 49 4.11 17.60 8.29
CA THR A 49 3.43 18.90 8.32
C THR A 49 2.14 18.87 9.13
N ALA A 50 1.42 17.74 9.12
CA ALA A 50 0.15 17.60 9.83
C ALA A 50 -0.22 16.13 10.09
N VAL A 51 -1.09 15.94 11.07
CA VAL A 51 -1.78 14.67 11.33
C VAL A 51 -3.27 14.90 11.44
N GLU A 52 -4.03 14.17 10.65
CA GLU A 52 -5.48 14.23 10.62
C GLU A 52 -6.04 12.89 11.06
N GLU A 53 -7.07 12.95 11.90
CA GLU A 53 -7.89 11.78 12.23
C GLU A 53 -9.19 11.90 11.45
N LYS A 54 -9.58 10.83 10.78
CA LYS A 54 -10.74 10.80 9.89
C LYS A 54 -11.55 9.54 10.14
N ILE A 55 -12.80 9.55 9.68
CA ILE A 55 -13.70 8.41 9.75
C ILE A 55 -13.95 7.90 8.33
N HIS A 56 -13.78 6.60 8.12
CA HIS A 56 -14.06 5.99 6.82
C HIS A 56 -15.58 5.97 6.58
N PRO A 57 -16.09 6.50 5.45
CA PRO A 57 -17.53 6.73 5.28
C PRO A 57 -18.36 5.45 5.23
N GLU A 58 -17.77 4.34 4.77
CA GLU A 58 -18.50 3.07 4.62
C GLU A 58 -18.42 2.18 5.86
N THR A 59 -17.29 2.19 6.57
CA THR A 59 -17.04 1.28 7.69
C THR A 59 -17.21 1.96 9.04
N ASN A 60 -17.26 3.30 9.05
CA ASN A 60 -17.28 4.14 10.25
C ASN A 60 -16.07 3.93 11.18
N ASN A 61 -14.99 3.34 10.66
CA ASN A 61 -13.75 3.13 11.40
C ASN A 61 -12.87 4.39 11.39
N PRO A 62 -12.21 4.73 12.51
CA PRO A 62 -11.24 5.81 12.55
C PRO A 62 -9.93 5.42 11.87
N TYR A 63 -9.34 6.36 11.15
CA TYR A 63 -8.02 6.22 10.54
C TYR A 63 -7.20 7.50 10.71
N ILE A 64 -5.87 7.34 10.70
CA ILE A 64 -4.93 8.46 10.81
C ILE A 64 -4.32 8.74 9.44
N VAL A 65 -4.23 10.01 9.07
CA VAL A 65 -3.49 10.48 7.89
C VAL A 65 -2.30 11.32 8.34
N LEU A 66 -1.12 10.96 7.86
CA LEU A 66 0.13 11.68 8.02
C LEU A 66 0.44 12.42 6.73
N LEU A 67 0.59 13.74 6.82
CA LEU A 67 0.91 14.62 5.70
C LEU A 67 2.37 15.07 5.81
N PHE A 68 3.14 14.95 4.71
CA PHE A 68 4.56 15.26 4.68
C PHE A 68 4.87 16.44 3.74
N GLU A 69 5.99 17.15 3.98
CA GLU A 69 6.42 18.33 3.22
C GLU A 69 6.66 18.02 1.73
N ASN A 70 7.09 16.80 1.41
CA ASN A 70 7.32 16.34 0.04
C ASN A 70 6.02 16.04 -0.74
N GLY A 71 4.85 16.27 -0.13
CA GLY A 71 3.54 16.00 -0.72
C GLY A 71 3.08 14.55 -0.62
N ASN A 72 3.91 13.64 -0.11
CA ASN A 72 3.49 12.27 0.17
C ASN A 72 2.52 12.24 1.36
N GLN A 73 1.70 11.20 1.40
CA GLN A 73 0.77 10.93 2.48
C GLN A 73 0.83 9.45 2.84
N LEU A 74 0.74 9.15 4.13
CA LEU A 74 0.53 7.81 4.65
C LEU A 74 -0.75 7.79 5.46
N ALA A 75 -1.58 6.78 5.28
CA ALA A 75 -2.75 6.55 6.11
C ALA A 75 -2.60 5.25 6.89
N LEU A 76 -2.88 5.29 8.19
CA LEU A 76 -2.98 4.10 9.03
C LEU A 76 -4.45 3.70 9.10
N VAL A 77 -4.80 2.57 8.50
CA VAL A 77 -6.18 2.14 8.27
C VAL A 77 -6.39 0.71 8.78
N ASP A 78 -7.57 0.43 9.35
CA ASP A 78 -7.99 -0.92 9.74
C ASP A 78 -9.15 -1.37 8.84
N PRO A 79 -9.02 -2.49 8.08
CA PRO A 79 -7.99 -3.54 8.17
C PRO A 79 -6.90 -3.51 7.09
N GLY A 80 -6.72 -2.37 6.42
CA GLY A 80 -5.78 -2.23 5.30
C GLY A 80 -4.30 -2.16 5.69
N GLY A 81 -3.98 -1.78 6.94
CA GLY A 81 -2.60 -1.53 7.37
C GLY A 81 -2.16 -0.12 7.00
N ILE A 82 -1.14 0.00 6.16
CA ILE A 82 -0.58 1.27 5.71
C ILE A 82 -1.01 1.55 4.27
N ALA A 83 -1.81 2.60 4.11
CA ALA A 83 -2.33 3.06 2.83
C ALA A 83 -1.55 4.27 2.30
N PHE A 84 -1.47 4.36 0.98
CA PHE A 84 -0.74 5.40 0.25
C PHE A 84 -1.39 5.65 -1.11
N ALA A 85 -1.01 6.74 -1.77
CA ALA A 85 -1.43 6.99 -3.15
C ALA A 85 -0.67 6.05 -4.10
N PRO A 86 -1.34 5.39 -5.06
CA PRO A 86 -0.64 4.64 -6.09
C PRO A 86 0.14 5.60 -7.01
N SER A 87 1.14 5.07 -7.71
CA SER A 87 1.92 5.84 -8.67
C SER A 87 1.73 5.26 -10.07
N THR A 88 1.59 6.14 -11.07
CA THR A 88 1.41 5.74 -12.48
C THR A 88 2.68 5.85 -13.30
N GLU A 89 3.83 5.95 -12.63
CA GLU A 89 5.15 6.13 -13.24
C GLU A 89 5.45 5.05 -14.29
N ASN A 90 5.23 3.77 -13.97
CA ASN A 90 5.49 2.67 -14.90
C ASN A 90 4.25 2.14 -15.64
N THR A 91 3.07 2.69 -15.36
CA THR A 91 1.81 2.18 -15.92
C THR A 91 1.12 3.15 -16.87
N GLY A 92 1.53 4.42 -16.88
CA GLY A 92 0.81 5.52 -17.52
C GLY A 92 -0.54 5.79 -16.84
N PRO A 93 -1.29 6.81 -17.30
CA PRO A 93 -2.61 7.12 -16.73
C PRO A 93 -3.56 5.92 -16.83
N ARG A 94 -4.20 5.58 -15.72
CA ARG A 94 -5.17 4.48 -15.63
C ARG A 94 -6.55 4.99 -15.29
N GLN A 95 -7.54 4.51 -16.04
CA GLN A 95 -8.94 4.69 -15.67
C GLN A 95 -9.24 3.76 -14.49
N ASN A 96 -10.04 4.24 -13.52
CA ASN A 96 -10.52 3.46 -12.37
C ASN A 96 -9.43 2.99 -11.38
N LEU A 97 -8.24 3.60 -11.38
CA LEU A 97 -7.27 3.36 -10.32
C LEU A 97 -7.80 3.95 -9.00
N PRO A 98 -7.86 3.18 -7.89
CA PRO A 98 -8.28 3.72 -6.61
C PRO A 98 -7.37 4.89 -6.19
N PRO A 99 -7.91 5.95 -5.58
CA PRO A 99 -7.09 7.10 -5.16
C PRO A 99 -6.13 6.77 -4.02
N VAL A 100 -6.41 5.70 -3.28
CA VAL A 100 -5.63 5.20 -2.15
C VAL A 100 -5.63 3.67 -2.22
N VAL A 101 -4.47 3.06 -1.98
CA VAL A 101 -4.26 1.60 -1.98
C VAL A 101 -3.35 1.22 -0.81
N CYS A 102 -3.28 -0.08 -0.49
CA CYS A 102 -2.34 -0.64 0.47
C CYS A 102 -1.71 -1.95 -0.05
N LEU A 103 -0.70 -2.48 0.65
CA LEU A 103 -0.07 -3.75 0.25
C LEU A 103 -1.01 -4.95 0.41
N ARG A 104 -2.03 -4.88 1.27
CA ARG A 104 -3.09 -5.89 1.34
C ARG A 104 -3.91 -5.95 0.04
N ASP A 105 -4.16 -4.81 -0.59
CA ASP A 105 -4.83 -4.77 -1.90
C ASP A 105 -3.95 -5.45 -2.96
N PHE A 106 -2.64 -5.19 -2.95
CA PHE A 106 -1.70 -5.88 -3.84
C PHE A 106 -1.79 -7.40 -3.70
N PHE A 107 -1.73 -7.98 -2.49
CA PHE A 107 -1.83 -9.44 -2.34
C PHE A 107 -3.18 -9.99 -2.82
N THR A 108 -4.26 -9.25 -2.59
CA THR A 108 -5.60 -9.64 -3.05
C THR A 108 -5.69 -9.67 -4.58
N LEU A 109 -5.17 -8.64 -5.23
CA LEU A 109 -5.16 -8.52 -6.70
C LEU A 109 -4.18 -9.51 -7.33
N LYS A 110 -2.98 -9.66 -6.75
CA LYS A 110 -1.98 -10.65 -7.18
C LYS A 110 -2.53 -12.07 -7.10
N GLY A 111 -3.25 -12.42 -6.04
CA GLY A 111 -3.92 -13.72 -5.94
C GLY A 111 -4.92 -13.98 -7.07
N ARG A 112 -5.63 -12.95 -7.54
CA ARG A 112 -6.53 -13.08 -8.71
C ARG A 112 -5.75 -13.26 -10.01
N VAL A 113 -4.64 -12.55 -10.18
CA VAL A 113 -3.73 -12.74 -11.32
C VAL A 113 -3.21 -14.18 -11.33
N ASP A 114 -2.74 -14.67 -10.19
CA ASP A 114 -2.21 -16.02 -10.06
C ASP A 114 -3.28 -17.09 -10.29
N HIS A 115 -4.52 -16.85 -9.87
CA HIS A 115 -5.65 -17.71 -10.21
C HIS A 115 -5.85 -17.84 -11.73
N TYR A 116 -5.87 -16.72 -12.46
CA TYR A 116 -6.01 -16.75 -13.92
C TYR A 116 -4.83 -17.44 -14.62
N LEU A 117 -3.62 -17.28 -14.08
CA LEU A 117 -2.44 -17.90 -14.68
C LEU A 117 -2.38 -19.39 -14.33
N TYR A 118 -2.41 -19.76 -13.06
CA TYR A 118 -1.98 -21.09 -12.64
C TYR A 118 -3.13 -22.07 -12.41
N ASP A 119 -4.33 -21.61 -12.06
CA ASP A 119 -5.47 -22.50 -11.82
C ASP A 119 -6.21 -22.87 -13.12
N HIS A 120 -6.10 -22.01 -14.14
CA HIS A 120 -6.74 -22.17 -15.44
C HIS A 120 -5.73 -22.06 -16.61
N PRO A 121 -4.71 -22.96 -16.69
CA PRO A 121 -3.61 -22.81 -17.63
C PRO A 121 -4.00 -22.91 -19.10
N ASP A 122 -5.07 -23.64 -19.41
CA ASP A 122 -5.55 -23.88 -20.78
C ASP A 122 -6.59 -22.85 -21.24
N GLU A 123 -7.03 -21.95 -20.36
CA GLU A 123 -8.03 -20.94 -20.68
C GLU A 123 -7.36 -19.66 -21.26
N PRO A 124 -8.00 -18.99 -22.24
CA PRO A 124 -7.53 -17.70 -22.71
C PRO A 124 -7.51 -16.67 -21.58
N LEU A 125 -6.42 -15.93 -21.45
CA LEU A 125 -6.32 -14.90 -20.42
C LEU A 125 -7.36 -13.79 -20.65
N PRO A 126 -8.21 -13.48 -19.65
CA PRO A 126 -9.16 -12.39 -19.77
C PRO A 126 -8.41 -11.05 -19.83
N ARG A 127 -9.00 -10.06 -20.52
CA ARG A 127 -8.43 -8.69 -20.57
C ARG A 127 -8.23 -8.11 -19.17
N GLU A 128 -9.14 -8.42 -18.26
CA GLU A 128 -9.06 -8.01 -16.84
C GLU A 128 -7.76 -8.45 -16.17
N CYS A 129 -7.16 -9.60 -16.56
CA CYS A 129 -5.90 -10.05 -15.99
C CYS A 129 -4.78 -9.02 -16.19
N LEU A 130 -4.69 -8.40 -17.38
CA LEU A 130 -3.73 -7.33 -17.62
C LEU A 130 -4.05 -6.08 -16.79
N ASP A 131 -5.32 -5.70 -16.70
CA ASP A 131 -5.72 -4.52 -15.92
C ASP A 131 -5.36 -4.68 -14.44
N LEU A 132 -5.56 -5.88 -13.88
CA LEU A 132 -5.14 -6.23 -12.52
C LEU A 132 -3.62 -6.11 -12.34
N VAL A 133 -2.83 -6.61 -13.29
CA VAL A 133 -1.36 -6.47 -13.25
C VAL A 133 -0.95 -5.00 -13.28
N MET A 134 -1.57 -4.17 -14.12
CA MET A 134 -1.26 -2.74 -14.16
C MET A 134 -1.62 -2.04 -12.84
N ILE A 135 -2.71 -2.45 -12.17
CA ILE A 135 -3.02 -1.93 -10.83
C ILE A 135 -1.97 -2.39 -9.81
N CYS A 136 -1.53 -3.65 -9.87
CA CYS A 136 -0.45 -4.15 -9.00
C CYS A 136 0.84 -3.35 -9.17
N ILE A 137 1.27 -3.07 -10.41
CA ILE A 137 2.45 -2.24 -10.68
C ILE A 137 2.27 -0.85 -10.06
N ALA A 138 1.11 -0.21 -10.28
CA ALA A 138 0.86 1.12 -9.74
C ALA A 138 0.86 1.17 -8.21
N THR A 139 0.37 0.10 -7.56
CA THR A 139 0.43 -0.07 -6.11
C THR A 139 1.88 -0.22 -5.63
N LEU A 140 2.69 -1.06 -6.27
CA LEU A 140 4.10 -1.23 -5.87
C LEU A 140 4.93 0.04 -6.10
N ASP A 141 4.70 0.77 -7.20
CA ASP A 141 5.35 2.06 -7.42
C ASP A 141 4.98 3.08 -6.33
N GLY A 142 3.71 3.11 -5.91
CA GLY A 142 3.25 3.93 -4.79
C GLY A 142 3.92 3.55 -3.48
N ALA A 143 4.00 2.25 -3.18
CA ALA A 143 4.65 1.71 -1.99
C ALA A 143 6.13 2.10 -1.93
N ARG A 144 6.85 1.93 -3.05
CA ARG A 144 8.25 2.31 -3.20
C ARG A 144 8.45 3.80 -2.97
N LYS A 145 7.57 4.64 -3.54
CA LYS A 145 7.63 6.10 -3.41
C LYS A 145 7.46 6.58 -1.97
N VAL A 146 6.68 5.86 -1.15
CA VAL A 146 6.53 6.18 0.28
C VAL A 146 7.56 5.48 1.18
N GLY A 147 8.47 4.71 0.60
CA GLY A 147 9.66 4.18 1.29
C GLY A 147 9.58 2.71 1.73
N PHE A 148 8.62 1.93 1.21
CA PHE A 148 8.65 0.47 1.39
C PHE A 148 9.74 -0.18 0.52
N ASP A 149 10.36 -1.23 1.05
CA ASP A 149 11.16 -2.17 0.25
C ASP A 149 10.27 -3.26 -0.34
N VAL A 150 10.01 -3.14 -1.64
CA VAL A 150 9.07 -4.00 -2.40
C VAL A 150 9.76 -4.84 -3.48
N GLY A 151 11.09 -4.93 -3.50
CA GLY A 151 11.83 -5.58 -4.60
C GLY A 151 11.50 -7.08 -4.78
N ASP A 152 11.20 -7.79 -3.70
CA ASP A 152 10.69 -9.17 -3.75
C ASP A 152 9.29 -9.25 -4.37
N LEU A 153 8.37 -8.34 -4.00
CA LEU A 153 7.01 -8.30 -4.55
C LEU A 153 7.01 -7.95 -6.03
N GLU A 154 7.92 -7.06 -6.44
CA GLU A 154 8.17 -6.73 -7.84
C GLU A 154 8.66 -7.97 -8.60
N GLY A 155 9.63 -8.70 -8.03
CA GLY A 155 10.11 -9.95 -8.61
C GLY A 155 9.03 -11.03 -8.75
N GLU A 156 8.10 -11.14 -7.79
CA GLU A 156 6.96 -12.05 -7.91
C GLU A 156 5.94 -11.61 -8.97
N LEU A 157 5.78 -10.30 -9.19
CA LEU A 157 4.92 -9.77 -10.25
C LEU A 157 5.53 -9.93 -11.64
N GLU A 158 6.85 -9.79 -11.76
CA GLU A 158 7.61 -10.02 -13.00
C GLU A 158 7.39 -11.45 -13.52
N LYS A 159 7.45 -12.46 -12.64
CA LYS A 159 7.15 -13.85 -13.02
C LYS A 159 5.75 -14.02 -13.63
N SER A 160 4.76 -13.30 -13.10
CA SER A 160 3.41 -13.30 -13.65
C SER A 160 3.35 -12.62 -15.03
N LEU A 161 4.12 -11.55 -15.24
CA LEU A 161 4.24 -10.88 -16.54
C LEU A 161 4.88 -11.80 -17.59
N ASP A 162 5.99 -12.44 -17.25
CA ASP A 162 6.68 -13.41 -18.12
C ASP A 162 5.73 -14.52 -18.59
N GLU A 163 4.91 -15.04 -17.67
CA GLU A 163 3.92 -16.07 -17.99
C GLU A 163 2.80 -15.54 -18.91
N ILE A 164 2.34 -14.30 -18.72
CA ILE A 164 1.36 -13.67 -19.60
C ILE A 164 1.94 -13.50 -21.01
N GLU A 165 3.18 -13.05 -21.13
CA GLU A 165 3.86 -12.86 -22.43
C GLU A 165 4.06 -14.19 -23.15
N ARG A 166 4.45 -15.24 -22.41
CA ARG A 166 4.61 -16.60 -22.94
C ARG A 166 3.32 -17.16 -23.53
N ARG A 167 2.15 -16.87 -22.94
CA ARG A 167 0.84 -17.34 -23.43
C ARG A 167 0.30 -16.57 -24.63
N LYS A 168 0.81 -15.37 -24.87
CA LYS A 168 0.40 -14.51 -25.99
C LYS A 168 1.29 -14.65 -27.22
N SER A 169 2.46 -15.26 -27.05
CA SER A 169 3.42 -15.58 -28.12
C SER A 169 3.05 -16.88 -28.82
#